data_AF-U5QHE6-F1
#
_entry.id   AF-U5QHE6-F1
#
_cell.length_a   1.000
_cell.length_b   1.000
_cell.length_c   1.000
_cell.angle_alpha   90.00
_cell.angle_beta   90.00
_cell.angle_gamma   90.00
#
_symmetry.space_group_name_H-M   'P 1'
#
loop_
_entity.id
_entity.type
_entity.pdbx_description
1 polymer ?
#
loop_
_entity_poly.entity_id
_entity_poly.type
_entity_poly.pdbx_seq_one_letter_code
_entity_poly.pdbx_strand_id
1 'polypeptide(L)'
;MRIPPQLFQSVALACGLVASASLPLPALAKPASLITSYSLDYYNGANPTGTLVVGDDGNYYGTTTSGGAYNLGTVYRLTPEGKLTTLHSFSGSKDGFNPKGRLLKASDGNFYGTTMSGGIAGQGTLFRITPQGQLKILYTFTSQSDGGLPNGGLIQARDGYIYGTTSFGGANFGGTIFRLLPGESLTTIYAFGFNDGTNPASGLTETRDGKLYGTTASSGPSGGGSVFRLDGPGSLVPLYFFNSFSSGGGSSPQAALIEGSDGNLYGTTFSGGVAGFTGTAFRITPDGNLTMLHSFSGFEGSSPQAELFEADDGNFYGTTSGGGLLNGGTIFQLKPTGELTTLNSFDYFNNPQSGSSPAGGLIGSAQQLMGTTQSGGTYSRGTIFRFNVPTLSPCSPGALNVGQTQGNLRPTDCRSPIEGPQYFADRYTFTGTAGQQLNAVLSSSSNIDRLYLIDPNGQIVQGGANQIPSFGGSYFLLPISGTYTFEVSTSQANVRGSYLLTLTTAAGCTVTPLTIPQTVNGSLSTIDCQSSLISGSYEDRYTFEGTAGQQIEIDLSSTAFDSYLGLLSPSGSLIVTDDDGGGNLNSRIVYTLTESGTYTIEATALSFGATGPYTLSITQP
;
A
#
# COMPACT_ATOMS: atom_id res chain seq x y z
N MET A 1 -84.53 -9.31 46.18
CA MET A 1 -84.46 -9.87 44.82
C MET A 1 -84.01 -8.74 43.91
N ARG A 2 -82.76 -8.78 43.44
CA ARG A 2 -82.06 -7.64 42.82
C ARG A 2 -82.32 -7.59 41.32
N ILE A 3 -82.73 -6.43 40.82
CA ILE A 3 -82.76 -6.05 39.40
C ILE A 3 -81.70 -4.93 39.25
N PRO A 4 -80.69 -5.04 38.36
CA PRO A 4 -79.71 -3.98 38.16
C PRO A 4 -80.14 -2.98 37.06
N PRO A 5 -79.84 -1.68 37.20
CA PRO A 5 -80.06 -0.66 36.19
C PRO A 5 -78.79 -0.33 35.37
N GLN A 6 -79.02 0.18 34.16
CA GLN A 6 -78.04 0.67 33.19
C GLN A 6 -77.43 2.03 33.59
N LEU A 7 -76.22 2.33 33.10
CA LEU A 7 -75.67 3.69 33.13
C LEU A 7 -74.77 4.01 31.92
N PHE A 8 -75.23 5.05 31.20
CA PHE A 8 -74.57 6.11 30.40
C PHE A 8 -73.09 5.98 29.98
N GLN A 9 -72.86 6.14 28.66
CA GLN A 9 -71.58 6.49 28.06
C GLN A 9 -71.39 8.01 28.00
N SER A 10 -70.20 8.48 28.37
CA SER A 10 -69.72 9.85 28.19
C SER A 10 -68.55 9.86 27.21
N VAL A 11 -68.56 10.83 26.29
CA VAL A 11 -67.56 11.09 25.24
C VAL A 11 -66.32 11.75 25.84
N ALA A 12 -65.13 11.30 25.44
CA ALA A 12 -63.88 12.05 25.58
C ALA A 12 -63.07 11.97 24.27
N LEU A 13 -62.75 13.15 23.74
CA LEU A 13 -62.01 13.42 22.52
C LEU A 13 -60.51 13.18 22.77
N ALA A 14 -59.85 12.34 21.96
CA ALA A 14 -58.40 12.16 22.00
C ALA A 14 -57.77 12.45 20.64
N CYS A 15 -56.86 13.41 20.64
CA CYS A 15 -56.06 13.90 19.53
C CYS A 15 -55.06 12.81 19.07
N GLY A 16 -55.11 12.41 17.80
CA GLY A 16 -54.23 11.40 17.21
C GLY A 16 -52.88 11.98 16.80
N LEU A 17 -51.82 11.60 17.52
CA LEU A 17 -50.43 11.78 17.11
C LEU A 17 -50.08 10.70 16.06
N VAL A 18 -49.70 11.10 14.85
CA VAL A 18 -49.19 10.18 13.84
C VAL A 18 -47.72 9.91 14.14
N ALA A 19 -47.40 8.75 14.73
CA ALA A 19 -46.03 8.29 14.87
C ALA A 19 -45.53 7.78 13.51
N SER A 20 -44.54 8.47 12.94
CA SER A 20 -43.77 7.97 11.80
C SER A 20 -42.92 6.78 12.25
N ALA A 21 -43.28 5.58 11.79
CA ALA A 21 -42.45 4.40 11.97
C ALA A 21 -41.20 4.53 11.09
N SER A 22 -40.04 4.81 11.69
CA SER A 22 -38.75 4.62 11.04
C SER A 22 -38.50 3.12 10.92
N LEU A 23 -38.49 2.62 9.69
CA LEU A 23 -37.95 1.28 9.41
C LEU A 23 -36.47 1.30 9.77
N PRO A 24 -35.96 0.36 10.59
CA PRO A 24 -34.53 0.26 10.84
C PRO A 24 -33.84 -0.02 9.50
N LEU A 25 -32.87 0.83 9.14
CA LEU A 25 -31.95 0.57 8.03
C LEU A 25 -31.35 -0.83 8.22
N PRO A 26 -31.25 -1.66 7.17
CA PRO A 26 -30.52 -2.91 7.26
C PRO A 26 -29.10 -2.58 7.70
N ALA A 27 -28.69 -3.15 8.84
CA ALA A 27 -27.32 -3.03 9.31
C ALA A 27 -26.41 -3.51 8.17
N LEU A 28 -25.53 -2.62 7.69
CA LEU A 28 -24.50 -2.99 6.73
C LEU A 28 -23.75 -4.20 7.31
N ALA A 29 -23.69 -5.31 6.56
CA ALA A 29 -22.88 -6.45 6.96
C ALA A 29 -21.46 -5.94 7.27
N LYS A 30 -20.92 -6.29 8.45
CA LYS A 30 -19.55 -5.94 8.81
C LYS A 30 -18.65 -6.46 7.68
N PRO A 31 -17.81 -5.61 7.05
CA PRO A 31 -16.95 -6.07 5.97
C PRO A 31 -16.10 -7.23 6.48
N ALA A 32 -15.97 -8.28 5.67
CA ALA A 32 -15.11 -9.41 5.99
C ALA A 32 -13.68 -8.90 6.26
N SER A 33 -13.09 -9.29 7.39
CA SER A 33 -11.72 -8.92 7.70
C SER A 33 -10.79 -9.48 6.62
N LEU A 34 -9.95 -8.63 6.03
CA LEU A 34 -8.93 -9.07 5.08
C LEU A 34 -7.95 -10.06 5.71
N ILE A 35 -7.75 -9.95 7.04
CA ILE A 35 -6.90 -10.83 7.81
C ILE A 35 -7.74 -11.65 8.78
N THR A 36 -7.57 -12.97 8.73
CA THR A 36 -7.97 -13.90 9.78
C THR A 36 -6.71 -14.35 10.52
N SER A 37 -6.65 -14.11 11.83
CA SER A 37 -5.49 -14.46 12.66
C SER A 37 -5.79 -15.66 13.55
N TYR A 38 -4.82 -16.55 13.69
CA TYR A 38 -4.79 -17.65 14.64
C TYR A 38 -3.76 -17.33 15.71
N SER A 39 -4.24 -17.11 16.93
CA SER A 39 -3.43 -16.59 18.02
C SER A 39 -2.54 -17.66 18.63
N LEU A 40 -1.29 -17.27 18.82
CA LEU A 40 -0.30 -18.00 19.59
C LEU A 40 -0.27 -17.48 21.04
N ASP A 41 0.03 -18.34 21.99
CA ASP A 41 0.08 -18.05 23.42
C ASP A 41 1.29 -18.69 24.11
N TYR A 42 1.43 -18.48 25.43
CA TYR A 42 2.56 -19.01 26.17
C TYR A 42 2.74 -20.53 26.04
N TYR A 43 1.64 -21.28 25.94
CA TYR A 43 1.63 -22.74 25.95
C TYR A 43 1.75 -23.35 24.56
N ASN A 44 1.12 -22.74 23.55
CA ASN A 44 1.07 -23.31 22.21
C ASN A 44 2.21 -22.82 21.29
N GLY A 45 2.92 -21.75 21.66
CA GLY A 45 4.10 -21.24 20.97
C GLY A 45 4.14 -19.70 20.86
N ALA A 46 5.29 -19.11 20.56
CA ALA A 46 5.45 -17.67 20.38
C ALA A 46 6.55 -17.32 19.37
N ASN A 47 6.42 -16.16 18.71
CA ASN A 47 7.33 -15.65 17.68
C ASN A 47 7.53 -16.64 16.52
N PRO A 48 6.47 -16.90 15.72
CA PRO A 48 6.56 -17.74 14.53
C PRO A 48 7.34 -17.01 13.42
N THR A 49 8.46 -17.58 13.00
CA THR A 49 9.40 -16.92 12.06
C THR A 49 9.58 -17.65 10.73
N GLY A 50 9.35 -18.97 10.69
CA GLY A 50 9.49 -19.76 9.47
C GLY A 50 8.25 -19.69 8.58
N THR A 51 8.44 -19.81 7.26
CA THR A 51 7.36 -20.07 6.31
C THR A 51 6.59 -21.34 6.69
N LEU A 52 5.28 -21.32 6.52
CA LEU A 52 4.43 -22.52 6.71
C LEU A 52 4.72 -23.57 5.64
N VAL A 53 4.51 -24.84 5.96
CA VAL A 53 4.49 -25.94 4.99
C VAL A 53 3.15 -26.66 5.01
N VAL A 54 2.63 -27.01 3.84
CA VAL A 54 1.39 -27.78 3.70
C VAL A 54 1.75 -29.27 3.73
N GLY A 55 1.15 -30.04 4.65
CA GLY A 55 1.28 -31.49 4.72
C GLY A 55 0.40 -32.22 3.71
N ASP A 56 0.64 -33.52 3.53
CA ASP A 56 -0.20 -34.37 2.65
C ASP A 56 -1.63 -34.55 3.17
N ASP A 57 -1.86 -34.23 4.44
CA ASP A 57 -3.17 -34.21 5.08
C ASP A 57 -3.91 -32.87 4.91
N GLY A 58 -3.35 -31.92 4.15
CA GLY A 58 -3.91 -30.60 3.91
C GLY A 58 -3.78 -29.63 5.09
N ASN A 59 -3.12 -30.02 6.18
CA ASN A 59 -2.87 -29.13 7.32
C ASN A 59 -1.60 -28.29 7.10
N TYR A 60 -1.53 -27.16 7.79
CA TYR A 60 -0.37 -26.28 7.79
C TYR A 60 0.52 -26.57 8.99
N TYR A 61 1.82 -26.63 8.77
CA TYR A 61 2.82 -26.93 9.79
C TYR A 61 3.85 -25.81 9.86
N GLY A 62 4.36 -25.56 11.06
CA GLY A 62 5.38 -24.56 11.26
C GLY A 62 6.00 -24.65 12.65
N THR A 63 6.87 -23.70 12.94
CA THR A 63 7.61 -23.62 14.20
C THR A 63 7.42 -22.27 14.88
N THR A 64 7.59 -22.27 16.20
CA THR A 64 7.70 -21.04 16.99
C THR A 64 9.05 -21.01 17.68
N THR A 65 9.69 -19.84 17.72
CA THR A 65 11.05 -19.71 18.30
C THR A 65 11.05 -19.70 19.83
N SER A 66 9.90 -19.38 20.45
CA SER A 66 9.68 -19.48 21.89
C SER A 66 8.27 -20.01 22.22
N GLY A 67 7.87 -19.96 23.50
CA GLY A 67 6.65 -20.61 24.00
C GLY A 67 6.81 -22.12 24.14
N GLY A 68 5.70 -22.82 24.43
CA GLY A 68 5.73 -24.24 24.76
C GLY A 68 6.06 -24.50 26.22
N ALA A 69 6.04 -25.77 26.63
CA ALA A 69 6.22 -26.19 28.03
C ALA A 69 7.51 -25.68 28.71
N TYR A 70 8.54 -25.35 27.91
CA TYR A 70 9.84 -24.87 28.40
C TYR A 70 10.18 -23.45 27.91
N ASN A 71 9.28 -22.79 27.17
CA ASN A 71 9.54 -21.49 26.53
C ASN A 71 10.73 -21.49 25.55
N LEU A 72 11.00 -22.62 24.89
CA LEU A 72 12.14 -22.85 24.00
C LEU A 72 11.74 -23.10 22.54
N GLY A 73 10.44 -22.97 22.25
CA GLY A 73 9.88 -23.13 20.91
C GLY A 73 9.04 -24.39 20.76
N THR A 74 8.23 -24.41 19.71
CA THR A 74 7.33 -25.52 19.40
C THR A 74 7.35 -25.90 17.93
N VAL A 75 6.89 -27.11 17.64
CA VAL A 75 6.35 -27.48 16.33
C VAL A 75 4.83 -27.53 16.47
N TYR A 76 4.10 -26.89 15.54
CA TYR A 76 2.64 -26.89 15.54
C TYR A 76 2.05 -27.38 14.23
N ARG A 77 0.77 -27.74 14.29
CA ARG A 77 -0.12 -28.01 13.17
C ARG A 77 -1.35 -27.12 13.28
N LEU A 78 -1.76 -26.53 12.17
CA LEU A 78 -2.96 -25.73 12.01
C LEU A 78 -3.85 -26.38 10.93
N THR A 79 -5.10 -26.65 11.27
CA THR A 79 -6.09 -27.13 10.29
C THR A 79 -6.65 -25.98 9.45
N PRO A 80 -7.17 -26.23 8.23
CA PRO A 80 -7.87 -25.22 7.43
C PRO A 80 -9.01 -24.50 8.17
N GLU A 81 -9.69 -25.21 9.07
CA GLU A 81 -10.78 -24.71 9.92
C GLU A 81 -10.28 -23.85 11.10
N GLY A 82 -8.97 -23.79 11.33
CA GLY A 82 -8.36 -22.91 12.34
C GLY A 82 -8.02 -23.56 13.67
N LYS A 83 -8.14 -24.89 13.80
CA LYS A 83 -7.70 -25.61 15.00
C LYS A 83 -6.17 -25.71 15.01
N LEU A 84 -5.54 -25.01 15.96
CA LEU A 84 -4.11 -25.09 16.25
C LEU A 84 -3.81 -26.24 17.23
N THR A 85 -2.75 -27.01 16.98
CA THR A 85 -2.29 -28.13 17.81
C THR A 85 -0.78 -28.07 17.94
N THR A 86 -0.26 -28.04 19.17
CA THR A 86 1.17 -28.20 19.43
C THR A 86 1.54 -29.67 19.31
N LEU A 87 2.48 -29.98 18.41
CA LEU A 87 2.98 -31.33 18.17
C LEU A 87 4.19 -31.66 19.05
N HIS A 88 5.05 -30.67 19.30
CA HIS A 88 6.24 -30.82 20.14
C HIS A 88 6.57 -29.53 20.86
N SER A 89 7.05 -29.63 22.11
CA SER A 89 7.66 -28.53 22.86
C SER A 89 9.12 -28.85 23.11
N PHE A 90 10.01 -28.00 22.60
CA PHE A 90 11.45 -28.19 22.73
C PHE A 90 11.93 -28.01 24.17
N SER A 91 12.90 -28.82 24.61
CA SER A 91 13.44 -28.83 25.98
C SER A 91 14.88 -28.31 26.10
N GLY A 92 15.53 -27.99 24.98
CA GLY A 92 16.87 -27.42 24.94
C GLY A 92 17.97 -28.46 24.99
N SER A 93 18.14 -29.13 26.12
CA SER A 93 19.35 -29.94 26.39
C SER A 93 19.50 -31.20 25.52
N LYS A 94 18.40 -31.79 25.06
CA LYS A 94 18.42 -33.01 24.22
C LYS A 94 18.01 -32.75 22.78
N ASP A 95 17.02 -31.89 22.58
CA ASP A 95 16.35 -31.68 21.29
C ASP A 95 16.58 -30.29 20.68
N GLY A 96 17.24 -29.39 21.41
CA GLY A 96 17.53 -28.04 20.96
C GLY A 96 16.46 -27.02 21.32
N PHE A 97 16.63 -25.77 20.88
CA PHE A 97 15.69 -24.66 21.06
C PHE A 97 15.83 -23.60 19.96
N ASN A 98 14.84 -22.72 19.87
CA ASN A 98 14.74 -21.68 18.84
C ASN A 98 14.70 -22.26 17.39
N PRO A 99 13.66 -23.04 17.06
CA PRO A 99 13.45 -23.51 15.68
C PRO A 99 12.96 -22.38 14.78
N LYS A 100 13.82 -21.89 13.88
CA LYS A 100 13.58 -20.69 13.06
C LYS A 100 13.19 -20.98 11.61
N GLY A 101 13.84 -21.96 10.96
CA GLY A 101 13.67 -22.24 9.54
C GLY A 101 12.31 -22.87 9.20
N ARG A 102 11.93 -22.80 7.92
CA ARG A 102 10.79 -23.54 7.35
C ARG A 102 10.99 -25.05 7.56
N LEU A 103 9.92 -25.75 7.93
CA LEU A 103 9.91 -27.21 7.94
C LEU A 103 9.90 -27.75 6.50
N LEU A 104 10.75 -28.72 6.24
CA LEU A 104 10.75 -29.49 5.00
C LEU A 104 9.77 -30.65 5.13
N LYS A 105 8.74 -30.70 4.28
CA LYS A 105 7.95 -31.93 4.06
C LYS A 105 8.73 -32.83 3.11
N ALA A 106 9.31 -33.91 3.62
CA ALA A 106 10.10 -34.84 2.81
C ALA A 106 9.22 -35.90 2.14
N SER A 107 9.80 -36.61 1.17
CA SER A 107 9.16 -37.71 0.42
C SER A 107 8.78 -38.92 1.28
N ASP A 108 9.35 -39.06 2.48
CA ASP A 108 8.99 -40.11 3.44
C ASP A 108 7.72 -39.79 4.26
N GLY A 109 7.07 -38.65 3.97
CA GLY A 109 5.86 -38.18 4.65
C GLY A 109 6.10 -37.52 6.01
N ASN A 110 7.36 -37.37 6.44
CA ASN A 110 7.72 -36.68 7.68
C ASN A 110 8.18 -35.25 7.44
N PHE A 111 8.20 -34.47 8.52
CA PHE A 111 8.73 -33.12 8.51
C PHE A 111 10.14 -33.09 9.10
N TYR A 112 11.01 -32.29 8.50
CA TYR A 112 12.38 -32.09 8.92
C TYR A 112 12.61 -30.62 9.22
N GLY A 113 13.40 -30.34 10.26
CA GLY A 113 13.72 -28.97 10.64
C GLY A 113 14.95 -28.91 11.52
N THR A 114 15.33 -27.69 11.87
CA THR A 114 16.51 -27.43 12.69
C THR A 114 16.17 -26.56 13.88
N THR A 115 16.98 -26.66 14.93
CA THR A 115 16.99 -25.72 16.04
C THR A 115 18.27 -24.91 15.98
N MET A 116 18.19 -23.59 16.17
CA MET A 116 19.37 -22.72 16.09
C MET A 116 20.36 -23.01 17.22
N SER A 117 19.91 -23.49 18.37
CA SER A 117 20.77 -23.71 19.54
C SER A 117 20.33 -24.93 20.36
N GLY A 118 21.12 -25.27 21.37
CA GLY A 118 20.89 -26.42 22.23
C GLY A 118 21.35 -27.74 21.61
N GLY A 119 20.76 -28.85 22.05
CA GLY A 119 21.34 -30.18 21.86
C GLY A 119 22.55 -30.39 22.77
N ILE A 120 23.11 -31.60 22.74
CA ILE A 120 24.21 -31.99 23.64
C ILE A 120 25.48 -31.12 23.52
N ALA A 121 25.70 -30.49 22.36
CA ALA A 121 26.84 -29.62 22.10
C ALA A 121 26.47 -28.13 22.07
N GLY A 122 25.20 -27.77 22.27
CA GLY A 122 24.74 -26.38 22.34
C GLY A 122 24.57 -25.65 21.00
N GLN A 123 25.03 -26.21 19.89
CA GLN A 123 25.09 -25.53 18.58
C GLN A 123 23.92 -25.81 17.65
N GLY A 124 22.85 -26.44 18.15
CA GLY A 124 21.63 -26.74 17.40
C GLY A 124 21.49 -28.20 16.99
N THR A 125 20.29 -28.58 16.59
CA THR A 125 19.95 -29.94 16.16
C THR A 125 19.32 -29.96 14.79
N LEU A 126 19.43 -31.10 14.11
CA LEU A 126 18.58 -31.48 12.98
C LEU A 126 17.61 -32.56 13.48
N PHE A 127 16.32 -32.36 13.26
CA PHE A 127 15.28 -33.27 13.71
C PHE A 127 14.35 -33.70 12.58
N ARG A 128 13.71 -34.86 12.80
CA ARG A 128 12.54 -35.34 12.06
C ARG A 128 11.35 -35.40 13.00
N ILE A 129 10.16 -35.04 12.54
CA ILE A 129 8.91 -35.17 13.27
C ILE A 129 7.82 -35.75 12.37
N THR A 130 7.07 -36.72 12.88
CA THR A 130 5.92 -37.27 12.14
C THR A 130 4.74 -36.29 12.17
N PRO A 131 3.75 -36.40 11.25
CA PRO A 131 2.52 -35.61 11.33
C PRO A 131 1.75 -35.78 12.65
N GLN A 132 1.99 -36.88 13.39
CA GLN A 132 1.41 -37.18 14.70
C GLN A 132 2.25 -36.64 15.88
N GLY A 133 3.39 -36.00 15.63
CA GLY A 133 4.21 -35.35 16.64
C GLY A 133 5.34 -36.19 17.24
N GLN A 134 5.72 -37.31 16.62
CA GLN A 134 6.85 -38.11 17.11
C GLN A 134 8.18 -37.52 16.65
N LEU A 135 8.89 -36.84 17.56
CA LEU A 135 10.19 -36.24 17.29
C LEU A 135 11.33 -37.27 17.37
N LYS A 136 12.27 -37.20 16.43
CA LYS A 136 13.57 -37.88 16.47
C LYS A 136 14.68 -36.89 16.12
N ILE A 137 15.69 -36.77 16.99
CA ILE A 137 16.91 -36.04 16.67
C ILE A 137 17.78 -36.91 15.76
N LEU A 138 18.18 -36.33 14.63
CA LEU A 138 19.03 -36.99 13.63
C LEU A 138 20.49 -36.59 13.80
N TYR A 139 20.73 -35.33 14.19
CA TYR A 139 22.08 -34.80 14.33
C TYR A 139 22.13 -33.68 15.37
N THR A 140 23.28 -33.52 16.04
CA THR A 140 23.60 -32.37 16.89
C THR A 140 24.89 -31.75 16.40
N PHE A 141 24.82 -30.46 16.06
CA PHE A 141 25.94 -29.69 15.54
C PHE A 141 26.95 -29.35 16.63
N THR A 142 28.23 -29.22 16.27
CA THR A 142 29.31 -28.95 17.22
C THR A 142 30.01 -27.61 17.01
N SER A 143 29.67 -26.86 15.96
CA SER A 143 30.37 -25.65 15.47
C SER A 143 31.80 -25.84 15.01
N GLN A 144 32.26 -27.10 14.96
CA GLN A 144 33.57 -27.44 14.42
C GLN A 144 33.44 -27.62 12.90
N SER A 145 33.99 -28.70 12.34
CA SER A 145 33.93 -29.00 10.91
C SER A 145 32.52 -29.23 10.37
N ASP A 146 31.55 -29.53 11.24
CA ASP A 146 30.14 -29.72 10.89
C ASP A 146 29.31 -28.43 10.84
N GLY A 147 29.84 -27.33 11.38
CA GLY A 147 29.12 -26.07 11.49
C GLY A 147 28.19 -26.01 12.70
N GLY A 148 27.48 -24.90 12.86
CA GLY A 148 26.55 -24.66 13.97
C GLY A 148 25.63 -23.47 13.71
N LEU A 149 24.61 -23.32 14.56
CA LEU A 149 23.54 -22.34 14.38
C LEU A 149 22.78 -22.53 13.04
N PRO A 150 22.18 -23.72 12.79
CA PRO A 150 21.40 -23.98 11.58
C PRO A 150 20.08 -23.19 11.61
N ASN A 151 20.07 -22.02 10.96
CA ASN A 151 18.95 -21.09 10.93
C ASN A 151 18.10 -21.19 9.64
N GLY A 152 18.69 -21.67 8.55
CA GLY A 152 18.03 -21.84 7.26
C GLY A 152 17.03 -22.99 7.22
N GLY A 153 16.16 -22.97 6.20
CA GLY A 153 15.30 -24.11 5.86
C GLY A 153 16.11 -25.27 5.25
N LEU A 154 15.47 -26.43 5.14
CA LEU A 154 16.02 -27.61 4.48
C LEU A 154 15.37 -27.82 3.12
N ILE A 155 16.09 -28.44 2.19
CA ILE A 155 15.54 -28.90 0.91
C ILE A 155 15.88 -30.37 0.70
N GLN A 156 14.92 -31.18 0.26
CA GLN A 156 15.22 -32.49 -0.32
C GLN A 156 15.38 -32.32 -1.83
N ALA A 157 16.60 -32.49 -2.33
CA ALA A 157 16.88 -32.36 -3.75
C ALA A 157 16.51 -33.63 -4.53
N ARG A 158 16.51 -33.56 -5.86
CA ARG A 158 16.19 -34.69 -6.77
C ARG A 158 17.13 -35.89 -6.62
N ASP A 159 18.34 -35.68 -6.11
CA ASP A 159 19.28 -36.74 -5.79
C ASP A 159 18.92 -37.53 -4.51
N GLY A 160 17.84 -37.12 -3.82
CA GLY A 160 17.30 -37.75 -2.61
C GLY A 160 17.91 -37.23 -1.30
N TYR A 161 19.00 -36.46 -1.35
CA TYR A 161 19.64 -35.90 -0.16
C TYR A 161 18.85 -34.71 0.37
N ILE A 162 18.84 -34.58 1.69
CA ILE A 162 18.40 -33.37 2.38
C ILE A 162 19.62 -32.48 2.56
N TYR A 163 19.53 -31.25 2.06
CA TYR A 163 20.53 -30.21 2.18
C TYR A 163 20.09 -29.13 3.16
N GLY A 164 21.07 -28.51 3.80
CA GLY A 164 20.87 -27.38 4.69
C GLY A 164 22.15 -26.59 4.92
N THR A 165 22.01 -25.48 5.63
CA THR A 165 23.10 -24.55 5.92
C THR A 165 23.27 -24.34 7.42
N THR A 166 24.48 -23.98 7.83
CA THR A 166 24.75 -23.48 9.18
C THR A 166 25.35 -22.09 9.09
N SER A 167 24.88 -21.15 9.91
CA SER A 167 25.35 -19.77 9.85
C SER A 167 26.74 -19.55 10.46
N PHE A 168 27.22 -20.51 11.25
CA PHE A 168 28.51 -20.44 11.94
C PHE A 168 29.28 -21.77 11.85
N GLY A 169 30.56 -21.74 12.23
CA GLY A 169 31.46 -22.90 12.24
C GLY A 169 32.00 -23.24 10.85
N GLY A 170 32.44 -24.48 10.67
CA GLY A 170 33.22 -24.89 9.51
C GLY A 170 34.69 -24.46 9.63
N ALA A 171 35.53 -24.89 8.68
CA ALA A 171 36.98 -24.65 8.70
C ALA A 171 37.37 -23.14 8.79
N ASN A 172 36.47 -22.25 8.38
CA ASN A 172 36.69 -20.81 8.30
C ASN A 172 35.75 -20.00 9.20
N PHE A 173 34.95 -20.66 10.05
CA PHE A 173 33.92 -20.05 10.91
C PHE A 173 32.81 -19.27 10.18
N GLY A 174 32.78 -19.29 8.85
CA GLY A 174 31.80 -18.57 8.02
C GLY A 174 30.47 -19.29 7.81
N GLY A 175 30.33 -20.53 8.30
CA GLY A 175 29.18 -21.39 8.08
C GLY A 175 29.47 -22.57 7.14
N THR A 176 28.54 -23.52 7.04
CA THR A 176 28.68 -24.71 6.19
C THR A 176 27.46 -24.96 5.31
N ILE A 177 27.66 -25.74 4.25
CA ILE A 177 26.60 -26.49 3.59
C ILE A 177 26.78 -27.95 3.98
N PHE A 178 25.69 -28.59 4.43
CA PHE A 178 25.67 -30.01 4.73
C PHE A 178 24.62 -30.74 3.90
N ARG A 179 24.78 -32.06 3.81
CA ARG A 179 23.76 -32.97 3.29
C ARG A 179 23.67 -34.26 4.08
N LEU A 180 22.53 -34.93 4.02
CA LEU A 180 22.33 -36.28 4.54
C LEU A 180 21.26 -37.03 3.74
N LEU A 181 21.36 -38.36 3.68
CA LEU A 181 20.22 -39.20 3.35
C LEU A 181 19.38 -39.46 4.61
N PRO A 182 18.06 -39.60 4.51
CA PRO A 182 17.22 -39.97 5.64
C PRO A 182 17.71 -41.26 6.33
N GLY A 183 18.21 -41.13 7.56
CA GLY A 183 18.73 -42.26 8.35
C GLY A 183 20.23 -42.50 8.24
N GLU A 184 20.95 -41.70 7.45
CA GLU A 184 22.41 -41.74 7.35
C GLU A 184 23.08 -40.60 8.14
N SER A 185 24.42 -40.62 8.18
CA SER A 185 25.23 -39.58 8.82
C SER A 185 25.26 -38.29 7.99
N LEU A 186 25.31 -37.16 8.69
CA LEU A 186 25.49 -35.85 8.08
C LEU A 186 26.90 -35.70 7.49
N THR A 187 26.97 -35.14 6.29
CA THR A 187 28.23 -34.80 5.61
C THR A 187 28.28 -33.30 5.34
N THR A 188 29.32 -32.62 5.84
CA THR A 188 29.66 -31.26 5.40
C THR A 188 30.25 -31.32 3.99
N ILE A 189 29.66 -30.59 3.05
CA ILE A 189 30.12 -30.55 1.66
C ILE A 189 30.79 -29.23 1.29
N TYR A 190 30.58 -28.17 2.07
CA TYR A 190 31.24 -26.88 1.86
C TYR A 190 31.40 -26.11 3.18
N ALA A 191 32.48 -25.33 3.30
CA ALA A 191 32.72 -24.43 4.44
C ALA A 191 33.06 -23.03 3.92
N PHE A 192 32.19 -22.06 4.21
CA PHE A 192 32.28 -20.69 3.69
C PHE A 192 33.44 -19.90 4.29
N GLY A 193 34.22 -19.23 3.43
CA GLY A 193 35.22 -18.25 3.85
C GLY A 193 34.78 -16.80 3.60
N PHE A 194 35.55 -15.84 4.12
CA PHE A 194 35.25 -14.40 3.95
C PHE A 194 35.09 -13.97 2.48
N ASN A 195 35.82 -14.59 1.55
CA ASN A 195 35.78 -14.27 0.13
C ASN A 195 34.52 -14.77 -0.58
N ASP A 196 33.89 -15.83 -0.05
CA ASP A 196 32.65 -16.40 -0.62
C ASP A 196 31.42 -15.63 -0.14
N GLY A 197 31.58 -14.87 0.96
CA GLY A 197 30.50 -14.46 1.83
C GLY A 197 30.30 -15.45 2.98
N THR A 198 29.81 -14.95 4.11
CA THR A 198 29.63 -15.70 5.36
C THR A 198 28.19 -15.58 5.87
N ASN A 199 27.83 -16.40 6.85
CA ASN A 199 26.50 -16.45 7.43
C ASN A 199 25.43 -16.82 6.38
N PRO A 200 25.48 -18.05 5.81
CA PRO A 200 24.38 -18.58 5.01
C PRO A 200 23.15 -18.76 5.90
N ALA A 201 22.21 -17.82 5.81
CA ALA A 201 21.11 -17.69 6.77
C ALA A 201 19.79 -18.35 6.34
N SER A 202 19.73 -18.81 5.09
CA SER A 202 18.55 -19.37 4.43
C SER A 202 18.77 -20.80 3.96
N GLY A 203 17.67 -21.45 3.56
CA GLY A 203 17.73 -22.74 2.87
C GLY A 203 18.23 -22.59 1.43
N LEU A 204 18.56 -23.72 0.81
CA LEU A 204 18.92 -23.79 -0.60
C LEU A 204 17.71 -24.02 -1.48
N THR A 205 17.80 -23.57 -2.72
CA THR A 205 16.77 -23.75 -3.75
C THR A 205 17.34 -24.57 -4.90
N GLU A 206 16.76 -25.74 -5.17
CA GLU A 206 17.09 -26.53 -6.36
C GLU A 206 16.28 -26.00 -7.54
N THR A 207 16.97 -25.58 -8.61
CA THR A 207 16.29 -25.03 -9.79
C THR A 207 16.10 -26.08 -10.88
N ARG A 208 15.36 -25.75 -11.94
CA ARG A 208 15.11 -26.65 -13.08
C ARG A 208 16.38 -27.16 -13.74
N ASP A 209 17.47 -26.40 -13.68
CA ASP A 209 18.78 -26.80 -14.21
C ASP A 209 19.50 -27.89 -13.38
N GLY A 210 18.92 -28.31 -12.25
CA GLY A 210 19.44 -29.37 -11.38
C GLY A 210 20.52 -28.90 -10.40
N LYS A 211 20.70 -27.59 -10.22
CA LYS A 211 21.69 -27.01 -9.31
C LYS A 211 21.02 -26.37 -8.11
N LEU A 212 21.79 -26.25 -7.02
CA LEU A 212 21.34 -25.62 -5.78
C LEU A 212 21.85 -24.19 -5.69
N TYR A 213 20.99 -23.28 -5.28
CA TYR A 213 21.31 -21.86 -5.12
C TYR A 213 21.03 -21.40 -3.70
N GLY A 214 21.79 -20.42 -3.24
CA GLY A 214 21.63 -19.88 -1.90
C GLY A 214 22.26 -18.51 -1.73
N THR A 215 22.14 -17.97 -0.53
CA THR A 215 22.68 -16.66 -0.18
C THR A 215 23.54 -16.71 1.08
N THR A 216 24.47 -15.77 1.19
CA THR A 216 25.18 -15.50 2.44
C THR A 216 24.89 -14.06 2.87
N ALA A 217 24.59 -13.83 4.15
CA ALA A 217 24.13 -12.54 4.61
C ALA A 217 25.25 -11.51 4.88
N SER A 218 26.53 -11.90 4.86
CA SER A 218 27.63 -11.02 5.26
C SER A 218 28.92 -11.29 4.49
N SER A 219 29.91 -10.40 4.65
CA SER A 219 31.22 -10.50 4.02
C SER A 219 31.14 -10.54 2.48
N GLY A 220 32.09 -11.21 1.81
CA GLY A 220 32.35 -11.07 0.39
C GLY A 220 33.21 -9.83 0.10
N PRO A 221 33.78 -9.72 -1.12
CA PRO A 221 34.65 -8.61 -1.49
C PRO A 221 34.05 -7.22 -1.29
N SER A 222 32.72 -7.11 -1.30
CA SER A 222 31.97 -5.86 -1.14
C SER A 222 31.19 -5.76 0.18
N GLY A 223 31.34 -6.74 1.08
CA GLY A 223 30.85 -6.70 2.47
C GLY A 223 29.33 -6.85 2.65
N GLY A 224 28.54 -6.98 1.60
CA GLY A 224 27.07 -7.07 1.65
C GLY A 224 26.49 -8.48 1.59
N GLY A 225 27.32 -9.51 1.56
CA GLY A 225 26.89 -10.89 1.30
C GLY A 225 26.92 -11.26 -0.17
N SER A 226 26.48 -12.47 -0.50
CA SER A 226 26.56 -13.03 -1.85
C SER A 226 25.33 -13.85 -2.23
N VAL A 227 25.16 -14.02 -3.54
CA VAL A 227 24.38 -15.12 -4.14
C VAL A 227 25.38 -16.12 -4.69
N PHE A 228 25.15 -17.41 -4.44
CA PHE A 228 26.00 -18.49 -4.95
C PHE A 228 25.17 -19.62 -5.56
N ARG A 229 25.86 -20.45 -6.33
CA ARG A 229 25.38 -21.70 -6.90
C ARG A 229 26.28 -22.85 -6.51
N LEU A 230 25.72 -24.03 -6.32
CA LEU A 230 26.43 -25.27 -6.08
C LEU A 230 26.21 -26.19 -7.29
N ASP A 231 27.27 -26.40 -8.08
CA ASP A 231 27.24 -27.24 -9.29
C ASP A 231 27.34 -28.75 -8.95
N GLY A 232 27.78 -29.07 -7.73
CA GLY A 232 27.91 -30.42 -7.18
C GLY A 232 28.54 -30.37 -5.78
N PRO A 233 28.68 -31.51 -5.07
CA PRO A 233 29.22 -31.52 -3.72
C PRO A 233 30.58 -30.84 -3.62
N GLY A 234 30.65 -29.73 -2.89
CA GLY A 234 31.86 -28.92 -2.71
C GLY A 234 32.24 -27.99 -3.86
N SER A 235 31.46 -27.95 -4.96
CA SER A 235 31.71 -27.07 -6.10
C SER A 235 30.83 -25.82 -6.02
N LEU A 236 31.27 -24.83 -5.24
CA LEU A 236 30.57 -23.56 -5.07
C LEU A 236 31.06 -22.51 -6.09
N VAL A 237 30.12 -21.80 -6.69
CA VAL A 237 30.33 -20.71 -7.65
C VAL A 237 29.62 -19.46 -7.13
N PRO A 238 30.35 -18.42 -6.69
CA PRO A 238 29.76 -17.12 -6.40
C PRO A 238 29.20 -16.51 -7.69
N LEU A 239 27.96 -16.02 -7.64
CA LEU A 239 27.28 -15.39 -8.78
C LEU A 239 27.24 -13.88 -8.67
N TYR A 240 27.04 -13.36 -7.46
CA TYR A 240 26.95 -11.93 -7.22
C TYR A 240 27.38 -11.58 -5.80
N PHE A 241 28.05 -10.45 -5.63
CA PHE A 241 28.40 -9.88 -4.32
C PHE A 241 27.70 -8.56 -4.12
N PHE A 242 26.92 -8.49 -3.04
CA PHE A 242 26.22 -7.27 -2.65
C PHE A 242 27.20 -6.27 -2.04
N ASN A 243 26.96 -4.98 -2.29
CA ASN A 243 27.80 -3.89 -1.83
C ASN A 243 27.08 -3.07 -0.78
N SER A 244 27.52 -3.18 0.47
CA SER A 244 26.97 -2.44 1.61
C SER A 244 27.27 -0.93 1.56
N PHE A 245 28.15 -0.49 0.67
CA PHE A 245 28.65 0.88 0.61
C PHE A 245 28.15 1.66 -0.63
N SER A 246 27.50 0.99 -1.58
CA SER A 246 26.96 1.65 -2.78
C SER A 246 25.56 2.20 -2.55
N SER A 247 25.30 3.44 -2.98
CA SER A 247 23.95 3.99 -3.06
C SER A 247 23.07 3.13 -3.98
N GLY A 248 21.89 2.71 -3.48
CA GLY A 248 20.96 1.89 -4.25
C GLY A 248 21.27 0.38 -4.26
N GLY A 249 22.43 -0.05 -3.76
CA GLY A 249 22.79 -1.47 -3.64
C GLY A 249 22.04 -2.16 -2.50
N GLY A 250 21.61 -3.41 -2.70
CA GLY A 250 21.11 -4.26 -1.62
C GLY A 250 22.24 -4.79 -0.74
N SER A 251 21.93 -5.18 0.50
CA SER A 251 22.86 -5.84 1.42
C SER A 251 22.15 -6.77 2.39
N SER A 252 22.86 -7.79 2.87
CA SER A 252 22.34 -8.81 3.79
C SER A 252 21.17 -9.63 3.22
N PRO A 253 21.37 -10.42 2.15
CA PRO A 253 20.36 -11.36 1.67
C PRO A 253 20.17 -12.51 2.67
N GLN A 254 19.10 -12.46 3.46
CA GLN A 254 18.82 -13.43 4.54
C GLN A 254 17.80 -14.50 4.17
N ALA A 255 17.08 -14.33 3.06
CA ALA A 255 16.02 -15.23 2.61
C ALA A 255 16.52 -16.24 1.57
N ALA A 256 15.78 -17.34 1.40
CA ALA A 256 16.02 -18.25 0.29
C ALA A 256 15.59 -17.60 -1.03
N LEU A 257 16.20 -18.02 -2.14
CA LEU A 257 15.78 -17.60 -3.47
C LEU A 257 14.58 -18.42 -3.93
N ILE A 258 13.76 -17.86 -4.82
CA ILE A 258 12.74 -18.63 -5.56
C ILE A 258 13.06 -18.59 -7.05
N GLU A 259 12.98 -19.73 -7.73
CA GLU A 259 13.03 -19.77 -9.20
C GLU A 259 11.64 -19.42 -9.74
N GLY A 260 11.56 -18.32 -10.50
CA GLY A 260 10.34 -17.90 -11.17
C GLY A 260 9.96 -18.82 -12.33
N SER A 261 8.75 -18.64 -12.84
CA SER A 261 8.27 -19.26 -14.07
C SER A 261 9.08 -18.85 -15.32
N ASP A 262 9.76 -17.71 -15.26
CA ASP A 262 10.65 -17.20 -16.31
C ASP A 262 12.08 -17.80 -16.28
N GLY A 263 12.37 -18.68 -15.31
CA GLY A 263 13.68 -19.33 -15.14
C GLY A 263 14.74 -18.47 -14.45
N ASN A 264 14.39 -17.26 -14.01
CA ASN A 264 15.28 -16.43 -13.19
C ASN A 264 15.05 -16.69 -11.70
N LEU A 265 16.03 -16.33 -10.88
CA LEU A 265 15.95 -16.41 -9.44
C LEU A 265 15.58 -15.04 -8.85
N TYR A 266 14.70 -15.05 -7.86
CA TYR A 266 14.23 -13.85 -7.19
C TYR A 266 14.54 -13.92 -5.71
N GLY A 267 14.87 -12.78 -5.13
CA GLY A 267 15.20 -12.68 -3.72
C GLY A 267 15.12 -11.26 -3.19
N THR A 268 15.36 -11.13 -1.89
CA THR A 268 15.37 -9.84 -1.21
C THR A 268 16.65 -9.65 -0.41
N THR A 269 16.99 -8.39 -0.17
CA THR A 269 18.05 -8.01 0.76
C THR A 269 17.42 -7.29 1.95
N PHE A 270 17.83 -7.67 3.17
CA PHE A 270 17.27 -7.12 4.41
C PHE A 270 17.55 -5.62 4.55
N SER A 271 18.70 -5.15 4.06
CA SER A 271 19.15 -3.76 4.13
C SER A 271 19.66 -3.26 2.77
N GLY A 272 20.09 -2.00 2.72
CA GLY A 272 20.48 -1.32 1.48
C GLY A 272 19.31 -0.58 0.83
N GLY A 273 19.40 -0.38 -0.49
CA GLY A 273 18.47 0.42 -1.28
C GLY A 273 18.84 1.90 -1.32
N VAL A 274 18.06 2.69 -2.06
CA VAL A 274 18.26 4.14 -2.24
C VAL A 274 18.13 4.88 -0.90
N ALA A 275 17.22 4.44 -0.03
CA ALA A 275 17.07 4.97 1.33
C ALA A 275 18.07 4.35 2.35
N GLY A 276 19.01 3.51 1.89
CA GLY A 276 20.15 3.00 2.66
C GLY A 276 19.89 1.85 3.62
N PHE A 277 18.72 1.77 4.27
CA PHE A 277 18.46 0.80 5.35
C PHE A 277 17.11 0.08 5.26
N THR A 278 16.44 0.17 4.12
CA THR A 278 15.06 -0.33 3.95
C THR A 278 15.01 -1.68 3.25
N GLY A 279 16.07 -2.07 2.53
CA GLY A 279 16.15 -3.34 1.82
C GLY A 279 15.75 -3.23 0.35
N THR A 280 15.92 -4.33 -0.38
CA THR A 280 15.66 -4.38 -1.83
C THR A 280 15.02 -5.71 -2.25
N ALA A 281 14.41 -5.73 -3.43
CA ALA A 281 14.03 -6.94 -4.15
C ALA A 281 14.79 -6.99 -5.47
N PHE A 282 15.29 -8.16 -5.84
CA PHE A 282 16.11 -8.35 -7.03
C PHE A 282 15.72 -9.62 -7.80
N ARG A 283 16.10 -9.62 -9.07
CA ARG A 283 16.12 -10.80 -9.95
C ARG A 283 17.57 -11.08 -10.34
N ILE A 284 17.96 -12.33 -10.41
CA ILE A 284 19.27 -12.75 -10.90
C ILE A 284 19.11 -13.92 -11.86
N THR A 285 19.80 -13.86 -12.99
CA THR A 285 19.82 -14.98 -13.93
C THR A 285 20.69 -16.13 -13.39
N PRO A 286 20.50 -17.39 -13.84
CA PRO A 286 21.31 -18.54 -13.41
C PRO A 286 22.84 -18.39 -13.62
N ASP A 287 23.26 -17.51 -14.54
CA ASP A 287 24.65 -17.15 -14.84
C ASP A 287 25.17 -15.93 -14.06
N GLY A 288 24.34 -15.27 -13.25
CA GLY A 288 24.76 -14.26 -12.28
C GLY A 288 24.48 -12.80 -12.64
N ASN A 289 23.70 -12.53 -13.68
CA ASN A 289 23.32 -11.15 -14.03
C ASN A 289 22.18 -10.66 -13.12
N LEU A 290 22.52 -9.82 -12.14
CA LEU A 290 21.55 -9.27 -11.19
C LEU A 290 20.89 -7.99 -11.73
N THR A 291 19.56 -7.95 -11.66
CA THR A 291 18.72 -6.78 -11.88
C THR A 291 18.08 -6.37 -10.57
N MET A 292 18.27 -5.12 -10.15
CA MET A 292 17.51 -4.57 -9.03
C MET A 292 16.09 -4.27 -9.49
N LEU A 293 15.09 -4.88 -8.86
CA LEU A 293 13.69 -4.72 -9.22
C LEU A 293 13.03 -3.58 -8.45
N HIS A 294 13.30 -3.52 -7.13
CA HIS A 294 12.67 -2.53 -6.26
C HIS A 294 13.60 -2.16 -5.11
N SER A 295 13.62 -0.87 -4.77
CA SER A 295 14.24 -0.36 -3.54
C SER A 295 13.14 0.13 -2.62
N PHE A 296 13.01 -0.50 -1.45
CA PHE A 296 11.96 -0.14 -0.50
C PHE A 296 12.17 1.29 0.04
N SER A 297 11.08 2.03 0.28
CA SER A 297 11.11 3.39 0.83
C SER A 297 10.94 3.46 2.35
N GLY A 298 10.56 2.35 3.00
CA GLY A 298 10.10 2.33 4.39
C GLY A 298 8.61 2.61 4.52
N PHE A 299 8.04 3.44 3.63
CA PHE A 299 6.60 3.67 3.60
C PHE A 299 5.83 2.45 3.06
N GLU A 300 6.30 1.86 1.96
CA GLU A 300 5.70 0.63 1.38
C GLU A 300 6.14 -0.66 2.10
N GLY A 301 7.03 -0.53 3.09
CA GLY A 301 7.66 -1.61 3.83
C GLY A 301 9.17 -1.42 3.96
N SER A 302 9.79 -2.13 4.91
CA SER A 302 11.24 -2.23 5.07
C SER A 302 11.66 -3.55 5.71
N SER A 303 12.91 -3.93 5.49
CA SER A 303 13.49 -5.17 6.02
C SER A 303 12.76 -6.43 5.53
N PRO A 304 12.73 -6.68 4.21
CA PRO A 304 12.23 -7.95 3.66
C PRO A 304 13.17 -9.10 4.04
N GLN A 305 12.73 -9.95 4.96
CA GLN A 305 13.54 -11.03 5.55
C GLN A 305 13.15 -12.45 5.10
N ALA A 306 12.02 -12.59 4.42
CA ALA A 306 11.41 -13.88 4.07
C ALA A 306 11.56 -14.19 2.58
N GLU A 307 11.47 -15.48 2.23
CA GLU A 307 11.42 -15.92 0.83
C GLU A 307 10.18 -15.35 0.11
N LEU A 308 10.35 -15.02 -1.17
CA LEU A 308 9.22 -14.63 -2.04
C LEU A 308 8.43 -15.87 -2.44
N PHE A 309 7.14 -15.67 -2.70
CA PHE A 309 6.21 -16.67 -3.21
C PHE A 309 5.68 -16.24 -4.58
N GLU A 310 5.93 -17.01 -5.63
CA GLU A 310 5.29 -16.80 -6.92
C GLU A 310 3.90 -17.43 -6.88
N ALA A 311 2.86 -16.63 -7.10
CA ALA A 311 1.48 -17.12 -7.14
C ALA A 311 1.04 -17.50 -8.56
N ASP A 312 -0.20 -17.96 -8.69
CA ASP A 312 -0.82 -18.40 -9.94
C ASP A 312 -1.10 -17.28 -10.95
N ASP A 313 -0.93 -16.02 -10.56
CA ASP A 313 -0.99 -14.86 -11.44
C ASP A 313 0.37 -14.45 -12.04
N GLY A 314 1.45 -15.19 -11.71
CA GLY A 314 2.82 -14.93 -12.16
C GLY A 314 3.50 -13.76 -11.46
N ASN A 315 2.91 -13.20 -10.39
CA ASN A 315 3.53 -12.18 -9.56
C ASN A 315 4.14 -12.80 -8.30
N PHE A 316 5.11 -12.09 -7.73
CA PHE A 316 5.75 -12.47 -6.48
C PHE A 316 5.06 -11.77 -5.31
N TYR A 317 4.93 -12.49 -4.20
CA TYR A 317 4.35 -11.99 -2.98
C TYR A 317 5.35 -12.16 -1.85
N GLY A 318 5.40 -11.18 -0.97
CA GLY A 318 6.34 -11.21 0.15
C GLY A 318 5.88 -10.33 1.30
N THR A 319 6.73 -10.30 2.32
CA THR A 319 6.48 -9.51 3.53
C THR A 319 7.70 -8.70 3.93
N THR A 320 7.48 -7.54 4.53
CA THR A 320 8.52 -6.72 5.15
C THR A 320 8.31 -6.69 6.65
N SER A 321 9.35 -6.92 7.45
CA SER A 321 9.20 -6.99 8.92
C SER A 321 9.02 -5.64 9.59
N GLY A 322 9.41 -4.57 8.91
CA GLY A 322 9.22 -3.18 9.31
C GLY A 322 8.65 -2.34 8.18
N GLY A 323 8.60 -1.03 8.41
CA GLY A 323 7.99 -0.06 7.52
C GLY A 323 6.46 -0.14 7.54
N GLY A 324 5.83 0.53 6.58
CA GLY A 324 4.37 0.66 6.58
C GLY A 324 3.86 1.55 7.72
N LEU A 325 2.57 1.44 7.97
CA LEU A 325 1.87 2.11 9.06
C LEU A 325 2.50 1.72 10.41
N LEU A 326 2.98 2.73 11.14
CA LEU A 326 3.55 2.59 12.49
C LEU A 326 4.64 1.52 12.61
N ASN A 327 5.40 1.27 11.53
CA ASN A 327 6.47 0.26 11.45
C ASN A 327 5.98 -1.18 11.70
N GLY A 328 4.69 -1.46 11.46
CA GLY A 328 4.10 -2.79 11.68
C GLY A 328 4.51 -3.86 10.66
N GLY A 329 5.13 -3.46 9.55
CA GLY A 329 5.45 -4.34 8.43
C GLY A 329 4.31 -4.46 7.42
N THR A 330 4.62 -5.00 6.24
CA THR A 330 3.67 -5.08 5.12
C THR A 330 3.60 -6.46 4.48
N ILE A 331 2.50 -6.69 3.76
CA ILE A 331 2.35 -7.71 2.72
C ILE A 331 2.38 -6.96 1.39
N PHE A 332 3.20 -7.42 0.45
CA PHE A 332 3.32 -6.79 -0.87
C PHE A 332 3.19 -7.81 -2.00
N GLN A 333 2.77 -7.30 -3.16
CA GLN A 333 2.92 -7.93 -4.47
C GLN A 333 4.04 -7.21 -5.22
N LEU A 334 4.86 -7.97 -5.94
CA LEU A 334 5.95 -7.52 -6.78
C LEU A 334 5.80 -8.17 -8.16
N LYS A 335 5.59 -7.35 -9.19
CA LYS A 335 5.58 -7.85 -10.57
C LYS A 335 7.01 -8.21 -11.00
N PRO A 336 7.19 -9.16 -11.95
CA PRO A 336 8.50 -9.45 -12.54
C PRO A 336 9.20 -8.23 -13.16
N THR A 337 8.43 -7.18 -13.50
CA THR A 337 8.91 -5.90 -14.01
C THR A 337 9.49 -4.97 -12.94
N GLY A 338 9.29 -5.28 -11.66
CA GLY A 338 9.73 -4.48 -10.51
C GLY A 338 8.67 -3.55 -9.92
N GLU A 339 7.47 -3.49 -10.49
CA GLU A 339 6.37 -2.72 -9.91
C GLU A 339 5.89 -3.37 -8.61
N LEU A 340 5.97 -2.62 -7.49
CA LEU A 340 5.57 -3.08 -6.17
C LEU A 340 4.25 -2.44 -5.73
N THR A 341 3.32 -3.26 -5.25
CA THR A 341 2.06 -2.85 -4.64
C THR A 341 2.00 -3.33 -3.20
N THR A 342 1.79 -2.42 -2.25
CA THR A 342 1.52 -2.81 -0.86
C THR A 342 0.05 -3.25 -0.76
N LEU A 343 -0.16 -4.50 -0.36
CA LEU A 343 -1.48 -5.10 -0.23
C LEU A 343 -2.07 -4.87 1.16
N ASN A 344 -1.21 -4.89 2.18
CA ASN A 344 -1.60 -4.64 3.56
C ASN A 344 -0.43 -4.05 4.36
N SER A 345 -0.75 -3.16 5.30
CA SER A 345 0.14 -2.78 6.39
C SER A 345 -0.46 -3.26 7.70
N PHE A 346 0.34 -3.90 8.54
CA PHE A 346 -0.10 -4.35 9.85
C PHE A 346 -0.24 -3.15 10.81
N ASP A 347 -1.38 -3.05 11.49
CA ASP A 347 -1.66 -1.98 12.46
C ASP A 347 -1.85 -2.59 13.85
N TYR A 348 -0.73 -2.87 14.53
CA TYR A 348 -0.78 -3.46 15.87
C TYR A 348 -1.40 -2.51 16.91
N PHE A 349 -1.28 -1.19 16.72
CA PHE A 349 -1.75 -0.22 17.71
C PHE A 349 -3.27 -0.13 17.73
N ASN A 350 -3.91 -0.06 16.56
CA ASN A 350 -5.38 0.02 16.49
C ASN A 350 -6.03 -1.36 16.29
N ASN A 351 -5.30 -2.35 15.80
CA ASN A 351 -5.77 -3.72 15.60
C ASN A 351 -4.73 -4.76 16.06
N PRO A 352 -4.52 -4.92 17.38
CA PRO A 352 -3.49 -5.80 17.92
C PRO A 352 -3.66 -7.26 17.50
N GLN A 353 -4.88 -7.68 17.16
CA GLN A 353 -5.18 -9.04 16.70
C GLN A 353 -4.59 -9.36 15.32
N SER A 354 -4.31 -8.35 14.49
CA SER A 354 -3.72 -8.55 13.15
C SER A 354 -2.26 -9.02 13.19
N GLY A 355 -1.57 -8.85 14.31
CA GLY A 355 -0.14 -9.12 14.43
C GLY A 355 0.72 -7.96 13.93
N SER A 356 2.04 -8.09 14.07
CA SER A 356 3.04 -7.17 13.51
C SER A 356 4.38 -7.87 13.29
N SER A 357 5.21 -7.25 12.46
CA SER A 357 6.51 -7.76 12.05
C SER A 357 6.40 -9.15 11.39
N PRO A 358 5.79 -9.23 10.20
CA PRO A 358 5.73 -10.46 9.44
C PRO A 358 7.14 -10.97 9.12
N ALA A 359 7.31 -12.29 9.16
CA ALA A 359 8.64 -12.90 9.14
C ALA A 359 8.79 -14.21 8.37
N GLY A 360 7.74 -15.04 8.37
CA GLY A 360 7.69 -16.19 7.48
C GLY A 360 7.37 -15.75 6.06
N GLY A 361 7.83 -16.53 5.08
CA GLY A 361 7.39 -16.39 3.70
C GLY A 361 5.89 -16.64 3.57
N LEU A 362 5.34 -16.33 2.40
CA LEU A 362 3.94 -16.55 2.11
C LEU A 362 3.73 -17.89 1.39
N ILE A 363 2.55 -18.47 1.57
CA ILE A 363 2.05 -19.63 0.79
C ILE A 363 0.61 -19.37 0.37
N GLY A 364 0.11 -20.07 -0.65
CA GLY A 364 -1.30 -20.04 -1.04
C GLY A 364 -1.53 -19.76 -2.52
N SER A 365 -2.29 -18.72 -2.84
CA SER A 365 -2.69 -18.28 -4.18
C SER A 365 -2.73 -16.75 -4.27
N ALA A 366 -2.88 -16.19 -5.47
CA ALA A 366 -2.95 -14.75 -5.66
C ALA A 366 -4.16 -14.10 -4.96
N GLN A 367 -5.20 -14.87 -4.61
CA GLN A 367 -6.40 -14.38 -3.92
C GLN A 367 -6.39 -14.68 -2.42
N GLN A 368 -5.58 -15.65 -1.96
CA GLN A 368 -5.51 -16.03 -0.55
C GLN A 368 -4.09 -16.45 -0.18
N LEU A 369 -3.47 -15.67 0.70
CA LEU A 369 -2.12 -15.87 1.19
C LEU A 369 -2.16 -16.28 2.66
N MET A 370 -1.19 -17.08 3.10
CA MET A 370 -0.98 -17.38 4.51
C MET A 370 0.47 -17.12 4.89
N GLY A 371 0.68 -16.63 6.12
CA GLY A 371 2.00 -16.28 6.64
C GLY A 371 2.00 -16.15 8.16
N THR A 372 3.07 -15.58 8.71
CA THR A 372 3.22 -15.42 10.16
C THR A 372 3.71 -14.03 10.55
N THR A 373 3.27 -13.55 11.71
CA THR A 373 3.79 -12.35 12.37
C THR A 373 4.52 -12.73 13.65
N GLN A 374 5.68 -12.13 13.92
CA GLN A 374 6.46 -12.42 15.14
C GLN A 374 5.78 -11.86 16.38
N SER A 375 5.14 -10.71 16.23
CA SER A 375 4.56 -9.94 17.32
C SER A 375 3.06 -9.73 17.12
N GLY A 376 2.42 -9.19 18.15
CA GLY A 376 0.99 -8.97 18.21
C GLY A 376 0.16 -10.24 18.37
N GLY A 377 -1.08 -10.22 17.89
CA GLY A 377 -2.09 -11.22 18.25
C GLY A 377 -2.67 -10.99 19.64
N THR A 378 -3.63 -11.82 20.04
CA THR A 378 -4.34 -11.69 21.32
C THR A 378 -3.43 -11.65 22.54
N TYR A 379 -2.26 -12.31 22.45
CA TYR A 379 -1.33 -12.47 23.56
C TYR A 379 0.02 -11.77 23.34
N SER A 380 0.15 -10.95 22.28
CA SER A 380 1.41 -10.31 21.89
C SER A 380 2.56 -11.31 21.67
N ARG A 381 2.23 -12.50 21.15
CA ARG A 381 3.18 -13.61 20.88
C ARG A 381 3.32 -13.93 19.39
N GLY A 382 2.75 -13.10 18.52
CA GLY A 382 2.69 -13.37 17.10
C GLY A 382 1.40 -14.07 16.69
N THR A 383 1.21 -14.19 15.39
CA THR A 383 0.04 -14.84 14.79
C THR A 383 0.45 -15.69 13.60
N ILE A 384 -0.36 -16.70 13.31
CA ILE A 384 -0.46 -17.25 11.96
C ILE A 384 -1.62 -16.52 11.31
N PHE A 385 -1.45 -15.96 10.11
CA PHE A 385 -2.51 -15.21 9.45
C PHE A 385 -2.88 -15.83 8.11
N ARG A 386 -4.15 -15.66 7.75
CA ARG A 386 -4.67 -15.83 6.40
C ARG A 386 -5.12 -14.46 5.90
N PHE A 387 -4.60 -14.05 4.75
CA PHE A 387 -4.88 -12.79 4.09
C PHE A 387 -5.63 -13.04 2.78
N ASN A 388 -6.84 -12.52 2.68
CA ASN A 388 -7.58 -12.50 1.41
C ASN A 388 -7.15 -11.25 0.64
N VAL A 389 -6.54 -11.44 -0.52
CA VAL A 389 -6.08 -10.33 -1.35
C VAL A 389 -7.31 -9.63 -1.93
N PRO A 390 -7.50 -8.31 -1.71
CA PRO A 390 -8.66 -7.60 -2.23
C PRO A 390 -8.66 -7.63 -3.76
N THR A 391 -9.78 -8.02 -4.36
CA THR A 391 -10.04 -7.74 -5.77
C THR A 391 -10.36 -6.26 -5.92
N LEU A 392 -9.51 -5.52 -6.62
CA LEU A 392 -9.74 -4.09 -6.84
C LEU A 392 -10.90 -3.88 -7.81
N SER A 393 -11.74 -2.92 -7.48
CA SER A 393 -12.78 -2.42 -8.37
C SER A 393 -12.12 -1.72 -9.56
N PRO A 394 -12.70 -1.79 -10.76
CA PRO A 394 -12.23 -0.96 -11.87
C PRO A 394 -12.39 0.52 -11.51
N CYS A 395 -11.50 1.39 -11.99
CA CYS A 395 -11.62 2.85 -11.85
C CYS A 395 -12.73 3.45 -12.73
N SER A 396 -13.86 2.76 -12.83
CA SER A 396 -15.04 3.19 -13.57
C SER A 396 -15.81 4.19 -12.71
N PRO A 397 -16.00 5.44 -13.17
CA PRO A 397 -16.67 6.45 -12.36
C PRO A 397 -18.15 6.13 -12.11
N GLY A 398 -18.61 6.33 -10.87
CA GLY A 398 -20.04 6.38 -10.55
C GLY A 398 -20.68 7.71 -10.97
N ALA A 399 -22.00 7.84 -10.94
CA ALA A 399 -22.65 9.15 -11.15
C ALA A 399 -22.54 10.02 -9.88
N LEU A 400 -22.26 11.31 -10.05
CA LEU A 400 -22.30 12.33 -9.00
C LEU A 400 -23.56 13.18 -9.15
N ASN A 401 -24.39 13.22 -8.11
CA ASN A 401 -25.50 14.17 -8.05
C ASN A 401 -25.03 15.47 -7.39
N VAL A 402 -25.60 16.60 -7.82
CA VAL A 402 -25.44 17.88 -7.11
C VAL A 402 -25.99 17.73 -5.69
N GLY A 403 -25.26 18.26 -4.70
CA GLY A 403 -25.51 18.05 -3.28
C GLY A 403 -24.41 17.24 -2.61
N GLN A 404 -24.78 16.39 -1.66
CA GLN A 404 -23.82 15.63 -0.85
C GLN A 404 -23.76 14.16 -1.27
N THR A 405 -22.54 13.66 -1.48
CA THR A 405 -22.25 12.25 -1.75
C THR A 405 -21.32 11.72 -0.67
N GLN A 406 -21.80 10.72 0.07
CA GLN A 406 -20.98 10.01 1.05
C GLN A 406 -20.23 8.88 0.35
N GLY A 407 -18.90 8.85 0.54
CA GLY A 407 -18.04 7.80 0.02
C GLY A 407 -17.15 7.21 1.11
N ASN A 408 -16.41 6.17 0.76
CA ASN A 408 -15.47 5.54 1.68
C ASN A 408 -14.39 4.83 0.88
N LEU A 409 -13.15 5.31 1.00
CA LEU A 409 -11.99 4.67 0.39
C LEU A 409 -11.70 3.34 1.11
N ARG A 410 -11.95 2.24 0.41
CA ARG A 410 -11.83 0.86 0.86
C ARG A 410 -10.61 0.19 0.23
N PRO A 411 -10.12 -0.90 0.84
CA PRO A 411 -9.08 -1.75 0.25
C PRO A 411 -9.44 -2.35 -1.13
N THR A 412 -10.74 -2.43 -1.42
CA THR A 412 -11.30 -2.95 -2.67
C THR A 412 -11.47 -1.88 -3.74
N ASP A 413 -11.22 -0.62 -3.44
CA ASP A 413 -11.37 0.44 -4.42
C ASP A 413 -10.16 0.45 -5.36
N CYS A 414 -10.35 1.08 -6.50
CA CYS A 414 -9.32 1.10 -7.51
C CYS A 414 -8.09 1.89 -7.02
N ARG A 415 -6.94 1.68 -7.67
CA ARG A 415 -5.78 2.54 -7.41
C ARG A 415 -5.90 3.84 -8.19
N SER A 416 -5.60 4.95 -7.54
CA SER A 416 -5.60 6.28 -8.16
C SER A 416 -4.72 6.28 -9.40
N PRO A 417 -5.28 6.54 -10.59
CA PRO A 417 -4.49 6.77 -11.80
C PRO A 417 -3.62 8.03 -11.71
N ILE A 418 -3.95 8.95 -10.80
CA ILE A 418 -3.29 10.25 -10.63
C ILE A 418 -2.17 10.16 -9.58
N GLU A 419 -2.47 9.69 -8.36
CA GLU A 419 -1.52 9.61 -7.25
C GLU A 419 -0.66 8.34 -7.29
N GLY A 420 -1.15 7.26 -7.92
CA GLY A 420 -0.39 6.06 -8.21
C GLY A 420 -0.82 4.80 -7.43
N PRO A 421 -0.04 3.70 -7.52
CA PRO A 421 -0.47 2.35 -7.16
C PRO A 421 -0.65 2.11 -5.64
N GLN A 422 -0.28 3.10 -4.81
CA GLN A 422 -0.36 3.02 -3.36
C GLN A 422 -1.54 3.80 -2.78
N TYR A 423 -2.30 4.49 -3.63
CA TYR A 423 -3.40 5.37 -3.25
C TYR A 423 -4.72 4.80 -3.73
N PHE A 424 -5.72 4.74 -2.86
CA PHE A 424 -7.07 4.32 -3.24
C PHE A 424 -7.81 5.49 -3.88
N ALA A 425 -8.68 5.21 -4.84
CA ALA A 425 -9.49 6.22 -5.49
C ALA A 425 -10.93 5.78 -5.69
N ASP A 426 -11.83 6.71 -5.40
CA ASP A 426 -13.21 6.68 -5.84
C ASP A 426 -13.37 7.75 -6.94
N ARG A 427 -13.98 7.36 -8.07
CA ARG A 427 -14.22 8.27 -9.19
C ARG A 427 -15.71 8.50 -9.38
N TYR A 428 -16.08 9.73 -9.68
CA TYR A 428 -17.45 10.11 -9.98
C TYR A 428 -17.54 10.95 -11.25
N THR A 429 -18.67 10.93 -11.93
CA THR A 429 -18.92 11.70 -13.14
C THR A 429 -20.05 12.68 -12.95
N PHE A 430 -19.88 13.86 -13.52
CA PHE A 430 -20.85 14.93 -13.53
C PHE A 430 -20.92 15.52 -14.94
N THR A 431 -22.11 15.75 -15.48
CA THR A 431 -22.25 16.42 -16.77
C THR A 431 -22.45 17.91 -16.54
N GLY A 432 -21.51 18.70 -17.05
CA GLY A 432 -21.52 20.15 -16.91
C GLY A 432 -21.61 20.86 -18.25
N THR A 433 -22.05 22.12 -18.21
CA THR A 433 -22.07 23.01 -19.38
C THR A 433 -20.95 24.03 -19.28
N ALA A 434 -20.40 24.45 -20.42
CA ALA A 434 -19.42 25.53 -20.46
C ALA A 434 -19.97 26.79 -19.75
N GLY A 435 -19.15 27.44 -18.94
CA GLY A 435 -19.52 28.60 -18.12
C GLY A 435 -20.31 28.28 -16.85
N GLN A 436 -20.60 27.01 -16.56
CA GLN A 436 -21.27 26.62 -15.30
C GLN A 436 -20.35 26.85 -14.10
N GLN A 437 -20.89 27.45 -13.04
CA GLN A 437 -20.20 27.58 -11.76
C GLN A 437 -20.25 26.27 -10.99
N LEU A 438 -19.09 25.87 -10.49
CA LEU A 438 -18.86 24.62 -9.78
C LEU A 438 -18.07 24.90 -8.51
N ASN A 439 -18.56 24.45 -7.36
CA ASN A 439 -17.78 24.36 -6.14
C ASN A 439 -17.89 22.94 -5.60
N ALA A 440 -16.76 22.33 -5.27
CA ALA A 440 -16.73 21.01 -4.68
C ALA A 440 -15.85 21.00 -3.43
N VAL A 441 -16.36 20.47 -2.33
CA VAL A 441 -15.63 20.39 -1.06
C VAL A 441 -15.61 18.95 -0.57
N LEU A 442 -14.42 18.46 -0.27
CA LEU A 442 -14.15 17.17 0.33
C LEU A 442 -13.90 17.34 1.83
N SER A 443 -14.74 16.70 2.64
CA SER A 443 -14.62 16.66 4.10
C SER A 443 -14.37 15.23 4.58
N SER A 444 -13.36 15.01 5.42
CA SER A 444 -13.04 13.70 5.98
C SER A 444 -12.39 13.81 7.36
N SER A 445 -12.65 12.83 8.23
CA SER A 445 -11.94 12.64 9.50
C SER A 445 -10.72 11.72 9.37
N SER A 446 -10.43 11.22 8.17
CA SER A 446 -9.45 10.17 7.90
C SER A 446 -8.31 10.65 6.99
N ASN A 447 -8.05 11.97 6.92
CA ASN A 447 -7.04 12.57 6.03
C ASN A 447 -7.24 12.24 4.54
N ILE A 448 -8.50 12.11 4.11
CA ILE A 448 -8.84 12.05 2.69
C ILE A 448 -8.93 13.49 2.20
N ASP A 449 -7.88 13.92 1.51
CA ASP A 449 -7.54 15.33 1.31
C ASP A 449 -7.20 15.69 -0.15
N ARG A 450 -7.35 14.74 -1.08
CA ARG A 450 -7.13 14.97 -2.51
C ARG A 450 -8.42 14.84 -3.29
N LEU A 451 -8.77 15.91 -3.99
CA LEU A 451 -9.85 15.98 -4.96
C LEU A 451 -9.26 16.47 -6.29
N TYR A 452 -9.62 15.80 -7.38
CA TYR A 452 -9.25 16.20 -8.74
C TYR A 452 -10.49 16.34 -9.60
N LEU A 453 -10.48 17.31 -10.52
CA LEU A 453 -11.46 17.47 -11.58
C LEU A 453 -10.77 17.26 -12.92
N ILE A 454 -11.31 16.32 -13.68
CA ILE A 454 -10.81 15.89 -14.97
C ILE A 454 -11.85 16.25 -16.01
N ASP A 455 -11.43 16.93 -17.07
CA ASP A 455 -12.32 17.40 -18.12
C ASP A 455 -12.76 16.26 -19.08
N PRO A 456 -13.73 16.52 -19.98
CA PRO A 456 -14.16 15.57 -20.99
C PRO A 456 -13.06 15.02 -21.92
N ASN A 457 -11.92 15.71 -22.03
CA ASN A 457 -10.76 15.29 -22.82
C ASN A 457 -9.74 14.49 -22.00
N GLY A 458 -10.00 14.24 -20.71
CA GLY A 458 -9.13 13.51 -19.81
C GLY A 458 -8.00 14.34 -19.18
N GLN A 459 -8.05 15.68 -19.28
CA GLN A 459 -7.07 16.57 -18.67
C GLN A 459 -7.48 16.97 -17.25
N ILE A 460 -6.53 17.01 -16.32
CA ILE A 460 -6.77 17.52 -14.96
C ILE A 460 -6.83 19.06 -15.04
N VAL A 461 -8.00 19.63 -14.74
CA VAL A 461 -8.24 21.09 -14.81
C VAL A 461 -8.21 21.79 -13.46
N GLN A 462 -8.47 21.05 -12.37
CA GLN A 462 -8.34 21.48 -10.98
C GLN A 462 -7.96 20.28 -10.12
N GLY A 463 -7.25 20.49 -9.02
CA GLY A 463 -7.10 19.44 -8.01
C GLY A 463 -5.87 19.53 -7.13
N GLY A 464 -5.60 18.44 -6.42
CA GLY A 464 -4.49 18.35 -5.47
C GLY A 464 -4.79 18.99 -4.10
N ALA A 465 -6.04 19.35 -3.82
CA ALA A 465 -6.50 19.86 -2.53
C ALA A 465 -7.84 19.21 -2.15
N ASN A 466 -8.35 19.48 -0.95
CA ASN A 466 -9.65 18.98 -0.51
C ASN A 466 -10.84 19.82 -0.99
N GLN A 467 -10.63 20.70 -1.98
CA GLN A 467 -11.66 21.56 -2.54
C GLN A 467 -11.35 21.96 -3.98
N ILE A 468 -12.40 22.31 -4.72
CA ILE A 468 -12.38 22.91 -6.05
C ILE A 468 -13.28 24.16 -6.02
N PRO A 469 -12.79 25.35 -6.42
CA PRO A 469 -11.43 25.63 -6.90
C PRO A 469 -10.37 25.40 -5.81
N SER A 470 -9.17 24.94 -6.22
CA SER A 470 -8.10 24.58 -5.26
C SER A 470 -7.36 25.80 -4.71
N PHE A 471 -7.50 26.96 -5.36
CA PHE A 471 -6.93 28.25 -4.96
C PHE A 471 -8.05 29.28 -4.80
N GLY A 472 -7.89 30.20 -3.84
CA GLY A 472 -8.93 31.11 -3.36
C GLY A 472 -9.94 31.59 -4.42
N GLY A 473 -11.21 31.39 -4.12
CA GLY A 473 -12.35 31.71 -4.98
C GLY A 473 -13.59 30.92 -4.56
N SER A 474 -14.79 31.42 -4.83
CA SER A 474 -16.02 30.76 -4.42
C SER A 474 -16.45 29.65 -5.38
N TYR A 475 -16.14 29.78 -6.68
CA TYR A 475 -16.55 28.83 -7.73
C TYR A 475 -15.49 28.72 -8.84
N PHE A 476 -15.45 27.56 -9.49
CA PHE A 476 -14.70 27.27 -10.70
C PHE A 476 -15.66 27.29 -11.90
N LEU A 477 -15.27 27.94 -13.00
CA LEU A 477 -16.04 27.89 -14.25
C LEU A 477 -15.61 26.72 -15.13
N LEU A 478 -16.59 25.94 -15.58
CA LEU A 478 -16.32 24.85 -16.51
C LEU A 478 -15.91 25.40 -17.88
N PRO A 479 -14.72 25.05 -18.39
CA PRO A 479 -14.24 25.60 -19.67
C PRO A 479 -15.00 25.06 -20.89
N ILE A 480 -15.49 23.82 -20.81
CA ILE A 480 -16.18 23.15 -21.92
C ILE A 480 -17.41 22.40 -21.43
N SER A 481 -18.34 22.12 -22.34
CA SER A 481 -19.48 21.25 -22.02
C SER A 481 -19.07 19.78 -22.15
N GLY A 482 -19.57 18.94 -21.25
CA GLY A 482 -19.37 17.49 -21.34
C GLY A 482 -19.37 16.80 -19.98
N THR A 483 -18.92 15.55 -19.97
CA THR A 483 -18.81 14.74 -18.76
C THR A 483 -17.45 14.95 -18.10
N TYR A 484 -17.46 15.55 -16.93
CA TYR A 484 -16.31 15.69 -16.05
C TYR A 484 -16.20 14.49 -15.13
N THR A 485 -14.97 14.14 -14.74
CA THR A 485 -14.70 13.12 -13.71
C THR A 485 -14.07 13.76 -12.48
N PHE A 486 -14.69 13.57 -11.32
CA PHE A 486 -14.06 13.79 -10.03
C PHE A 486 -13.30 12.55 -9.59
N GLU A 487 -12.12 12.73 -9.01
CA GLU A 487 -11.39 11.67 -8.33
C GLU A 487 -11.11 12.09 -6.88
N VAL A 488 -11.53 11.26 -5.94
CA VAL A 488 -11.26 11.41 -4.51
C VAL A 488 -10.15 10.44 -4.14
N SER A 489 -9.07 10.96 -3.55
CA SER A 489 -7.93 10.17 -3.09
C SER A 489 -7.27 10.82 -1.86
N THR A 490 -6.03 10.43 -1.56
CA THR A 490 -5.28 10.86 -0.37
C THR A 490 -3.86 11.29 -0.72
N SER A 491 -3.29 12.21 0.04
CA SER A 491 -1.89 12.64 -0.08
C SER A 491 -0.92 11.65 0.55
N GLN A 492 -1.42 10.81 1.47
CA GLN A 492 -0.69 9.75 2.13
C GLN A 492 -1.17 8.40 1.59
N ALA A 493 -0.24 7.53 1.24
CA ALA A 493 -0.61 6.26 0.65
C ALA A 493 -1.30 5.34 1.67
N ASN A 494 -2.05 4.36 1.17
CA ASN A 494 -2.79 3.37 1.94
C ASN A 494 -3.81 3.92 2.96
N VAL A 495 -4.08 5.23 2.95
CA VAL A 495 -5.12 5.85 3.78
C VAL A 495 -6.50 5.46 3.27
N ARG A 496 -7.40 5.22 4.22
CA ARG A 496 -8.74 4.66 4.02
C ARG A 496 -9.70 5.37 4.95
N GLY A 497 -10.99 5.34 4.62
CA GLY A 497 -12.03 5.83 5.51
C GLY A 497 -13.12 6.58 4.78
N SER A 498 -14.05 7.09 5.58
CA SER A 498 -15.22 7.78 5.05
C SER A 498 -14.89 9.23 4.70
N TYR A 499 -15.58 9.73 3.69
CA TYR A 499 -15.57 11.13 3.32
C TYR A 499 -16.96 11.58 2.86
N LEU A 500 -17.12 12.90 2.81
CA LEU A 500 -18.28 13.58 2.25
C LEU A 500 -17.80 14.50 1.13
N LEU A 501 -18.22 14.23 -0.10
CA LEU A 501 -18.03 15.11 -1.24
C LEU A 501 -19.30 15.95 -1.40
N THR A 502 -19.17 17.26 -1.22
CA THR A 502 -20.25 18.21 -1.48
C THR A 502 -20.00 18.88 -2.81
N LEU A 503 -20.94 18.79 -3.74
CA LEU A 503 -20.93 19.48 -5.02
C LEU A 503 -22.06 20.52 -5.04
N THR A 504 -21.71 21.77 -5.25
CA THR A 504 -22.65 22.87 -5.51
C THR A 504 -22.42 23.44 -6.89
N THR A 505 -23.51 23.71 -7.60
CA THR A 505 -23.45 24.30 -8.94
C THR A 505 -24.50 25.39 -9.09
N ALA A 506 -24.17 26.46 -9.81
CA ALA A 506 -25.13 27.46 -10.27
C ALA A 506 -25.30 27.38 -11.79
N ALA A 507 -26.34 28.02 -12.34
CA ALA A 507 -26.58 28.04 -13.78
C ALA A 507 -25.38 28.65 -14.56
N GLY A 508 -25.27 28.33 -15.84
CA GLY A 508 -24.18 28.79 -16.70
C GLY A 508 -24.12 30.32 -16.79
N CYS A 509 -22.95 30.89 -16.49
CA CYS A 509 -22.69 32.31 -16.70
C CYS A 509 -22.70 32.61 -18.19
N THR A 510 -23.40 33.68 -18.58
CA THR A 510 -23.32 34.15 -19.96
C THR A 510 -21.98 34.84 -20.14
N VAL A 511 -21.12 34.27 -20.99
CA VAL A 511 -19.85 34.89 -21.35
C VAL A 511 -20.06 35.67 -22.65
N THR A 512 -19.78 36.98 -22.61
CA THR A 512 -20.01 37.85 -23.77
C THR A 512 -18.71 38.05 -24.56
N PRO A 513 -18.62 37.59 -25.82
CA PRO A 513 -17.44 37.85 -26.63
C PRO A 513 -17.34 39.33 -27.01
N LEU A 514 -16.12 39.86 -26.97
CA LEU A 514 -15.74 41.21 -27.33
C LEU A 514 -14.72 41.20 -28.48
N THR A 515 -14.73 42.27 -29.26
CA THR A 515 -13.70 42.60 -30.25
C THR A 515 -12.86 43.75 -29.73
N ILE A 516 -11.58 43.83 -30.12
CA ILE A 516 -10.71 44.95 -29.75
C ILE A 516 -10.66 45.97 -30.91
N PRO A 517 -10.94 47.28 -30.69
CA PRO A 517 -11.44 47.89 -29.46
C PRO A 517 -12.97 47.79 -29.33
N GLN A 518 -13.47 47.76 -28.09
CA GLN A 518 -14.91 47.80 -27.81
C GLN A 518 -15.19 48.36 -26.42
N THR A 519 -16.30 49.09 -26.30
CA THR A 519 -16.88 49.53 -25.03
C THR A 519 -18.25 48.90 -24.89
N VAL A 520 -18.55 48.35 -23.71
CA VAL A 520 -19.84 47.77 -23.36
C VAL A 520 -20.35 48.38 -22.05
N ASN A 521 -21.65 48.56 -21.97
CA ASN A 521 -22.33 48.92 -20.73
C ASN A 521 -22.99 47.65 -20.18
N GLY A 522 -22.67 47.31 -18.94
CA GLY A 522 -23.22 46.17 -18.22
C GLY A 522 -23.84 46.60 -16.90
N SER A 523 -24.34 45.64 -16.13
CA SER A 523 -24.84 45.89 -14.79
C SER A 523 -24.76 44.63 -13.97
N LEU A 524 -24.09 44.72 -12.81
CA LEU A 524 -24.11 43.65 -11.82
C LEU A 524 -25.47 43.62 -11.12
N SER A 525 -26.02 42.43 -10.94
CA SER A 525 -27.34 42.19 -10.39
C SER A 525 -27.35 40.89 -9.58
N THR A 526 -28.40 40.70 -8.79
CA THR A 526 -28.53 39.53 -7.91
C THR A 526 -28.77 38.20 -8.63
N ILE A 527 -29.04 38.26 -9.94
CA ILE A 527 -29.20 37.07 -10.79
C ILE A 527 -27.92 36.70 -11.53
N ASP A 528 -26.90 37.56 -11.48
CA ASP A 528 -25.62 37.30 -12.13
C ASP A 528 -24.82 36.27 -11.33
N CYS A 529 -23.78 35.77 -11.99
CA CYS A 529 -22.90 34.77 -11.42
C CYS A 529 -22.17 35.32 -10.20
N GLN A 530 -21.81 34.43 -9.27
CA GLN A 530 -21.02 34.84 -8.11
C GLN A 530 -19.55 35.02 -8.52
N SER A 531 -18.92 36.13 -8.15
CA SER A 531 -17.54 36.40 -8.53
C SER A 531 -16.59 35.30 -8.08
N SER A 532 -15.70 34.89 -8.98
CA SER A 532 -14.63 33.96 -8.65
C SER A 532 -13.48 34.63 -7.89
N LEU A 533 -13.33 35.95 -8.03
CA LEU A 533 -12.26 36.75 -7.41
C LEU A 533 -12.64 37.31 -6.03
N ILE A 534 -13.88 37.79 -5.87
CA ILE A 534 -14.35 38.43 -4.64
C ILE A 534 -15.56 37.68 -4.08
N SER A 535 -15.36 36.99 -2.96
CA SER A 535 -16.39 36.20 -2.31
C SER A 535 -17.62 37.04 -1.96
N GLY A 536 -18.77 36.66 -2.52
CA GLY A 536 -20.07 37.30 -2.28
C GLY A 536 -20.37 38.53 -3.14
N SER A 537 -19.50 38.87 -4.10
CA SER A 537 -19.80 39.80 -5.19
C SER A 537 -20.43 39.08 -6.38
N TYR A 538 -21.07 39.83 -7.27
CA TYR A 538 -21.58 39.31 -8.54
C TYR A 538 -20.60 39.64 -9.68
N GLU A 539 -20.56 38.82 -10.72
CA GLU A 539 -19.67 39.00 -11.88
C GLU A 539 -20.43 38.97 -13.21
N ASP A 540 -19.91 39.74 -14.15
CA ASP A 540 -20.14 39.57 -15.58
C ASP A 540 -18.83 39.18 -16.26
N ARG A 541 -18.88 38.24 -17.21
CA ARG A 541 -17.70 37.77 -17.94
C ARG A 541 -17.70 38.11 -19.41
N TYR A 542 -16.52 38.46 -19.88
CA TYR A 542 -16.26 38.78 -21.27
C TYR A 542 -15.08 37.99 -21.81
N THR A 543 -15.06 37.72 -23.10
CA THR A 543 -13.91 37.06 -23.76
C THR A 543 -13.41 37.86 -24.95
N PHE A 544 -12.14 37.70 -25.29
CA PHE A 544 -11.58 38.27 -26.52
C PHE A 544 -10.45 37.38 -27.04
N GLU A 545 -10.22 37.39 -28.35
CA GLU A 545 -9.08 36.73 -28.96
C GLU A 545 -7.83 37.59 -28.83
N GLY A 546 -6.78 37.02 -28.25
CA GLY A 546 -5.50 37.69 -28.02
C GLY A 546 -4.33 36.98 -28.70
N THR A 547 -3.30 37.74 -29.06
CA THR A 547 -2.05 37.22 -29.62
C THR A 547 -0.86 37.49 -28.71
N ALA A 548 0.05 36.52 -28.57
CA ALA A 548 1.26 36.67 -27.77
C ALA A 548 2.07 37.91 -28.22
N GLY A 549 2.45 38.76 -27.26
CA GLY A 549 3.15 40.03 -27.47
C GLY A 549 2.23 41.24 -27.71
N GLN A 550 0.92 41.04 -27.88
CA GLN A 550 -0.04 42.13 -27.99
C GLN A 550 -0.23 42.82 -26.64
N GLN A 551 -0.19 44.15 -26.61
CA GLN A 551 -0.55 44.93 -25.43
C GLN A 551 -2.04 45.27 -25.47
N ILE A 552 -2.69 45.18 -24.31
CA ILE A 552 -4.09 45.54 -24.12
C ILE A 552 -4.25 46.48 -22.92
N GLU A 553 -5.27 47.33 -22.97
CA GLU A 553 -5.76 48.13 -21.86
C GLU A 553 -7.24 47.81 -21.65
N ILE A 554 -7.60 47.45 -20.42
CA ILE A 554 -8.98 47.15 -20.02
C ILE A 554 -9.33 48.08 -18.87
N ASP A 555 -10.36 48.91 -19.06
CA ASP A 555 -10.92 49.79 -18.03
C ASP A 555 -12.29 49.29 -17.61
N LEU A 556 -12.52 49.25 -16.30
CA LEU A 556 -13.84 49.03 -15.72
C LEU A 556 -14.19 50.23 -14.86
N SER A 557 -15.29 50.89 -15.18
CA SER A 557 -15.75 52.07 -14.43
C SER A 557 -17.19 51.92 -13.96
N SER A 558 -17.45 52.33 -12.73
CA SER A 558 -18.78 52.28 -12.14
C SER A 558 -19.02 53.49 -11.25
N THR A 559 -20.22 54.06 -11.35
CA THR A 559 -20.68 55.07 -10.40
C THR A 559 -21.43 54.45 -9.22
N ALA A 560 -21.73 53.16 -9.28
CA ALA A 560 -22.59 52.47 -8.32
C ALA A 560 -21.80 51.66 -7.30
N PHE A 561 -20.59 51.24 -7.62
CA PHE A 561 -19.75 50.40 -6.77
C PHE A 561 -18.26 50.65 -7.03
N ASP A 562 -17.45 50.20 -6.07
CA ASP A 562 -16.00 50.13 -6.20
C ASP A 562 -15.63 48.94 -7.10
N SER A 563 -15.08 49.20 -8.27
CA SER A 563 -14.90 48.17 -9.29
C SER A 563 -13.72 47.27 -8.99
N TYR A 564 -13.78 46.04 -9.47
CA TYR A 564 -12.69 45.09 -9.39
C TYR A 564 -12.61 44.32 -10.69
N LEU A 565 -11.43 44.25 -11.29
CA LEU A 565 -11.22 43.66 -12.60
C LEU A 565 -10.22 42.51 -12.50
N GLY A 566 -10.48 41.42 -13.21
CA GLY A 566 -9.51 40.33 -13.37
C GLY A 566 -9.36 39.89 -14.81
N LEU A 567 -8.13 39.57 -15.19
CA LEU A 567 -7.78 38.98 -16.48
C LEU A 567 -7.31 37.53 -16.28
N LEU A 568 -7.93 36.61 -17.00
CA LEU A 568 -7.60 35.18 -16.99
C LEU A 568 -7.07 34.75 -18.36
N SER A 569 -6.08 33.86 -18.33
CA SER A 569 -5.45 33.22 -19.49
C SER A 569 -6.41 32.30 -20.26
N PRO A 570 -6.07 31.88 -21.50
CA PRO A 570 -6.80 30.85 -22.24
C PRO A 570 -6.97 29.52 -21.50
N SER A 571 -6.07 29.19 -20.57
CA SER A 571 -6.21 28.01 -19.70
C SER A 571 -7.14 28.21 -18.50
N GLY A 572 -7.66 29.43 -18.31
CA GLY A 572 -8.52 29.81 -17.19
C GLY A 572 -7.77 30.16 -15.90
N SER A 573 -6.43 30.24 -15.94
CA SER A 573 -5.63 30.70 -14.80
C SER A 573 -5.64 32.22 -14.70
N LEU A 574 -5.80 32.76 -13.49
CA LEU A 574 -5.76 34.20 -13.20
C LEU A 574 -4.36 34.76 -13.51
N ILE A 575 -4.31 35.84 -14.29
CA ILE A 575 -3.07 36.52 -14.69
C ILE A 575 -2.82 37.72 -13.78
N VAL A 576 -3.78 38.63 -13.71
CA VAL A 576 -3.67 39.90 -13.00
C VAL A 576 -5.04 40.41 -12.61
N THR A 577 -5.12 41.12 -11.49
CA THR A 577 -6.30 41.84 -11.03
C THR A 577 -5.94 43.30 -10.75
N ASP A 578 -6.95 44.16 -10.74
CA ASP A 578 -6.82 45.57 -10.38
C ASP A 578 -8.14 46.09 -9.80
N ASP A 579 -8.08 46.98 -8.81
CA ASP A 579 -9.24 47.61 -8.16
C ASP A 579 -9.31 49.13 -8.40
N ASP A 580 -8.20 49.86 -8.39
CA ASP A 580 -8.20 51.34 -8.42
C ASP A 580 -7.28 51.99 -9.47
N GLY A 581 -6.67 51.20 -10.37
CA GLY A 581 -5.69 51.64 -11.36
C GLY A 581 -6.24 52.59 -12.44
N GLY A 582 -7.56 52.69 -12.60
CA GLY A 582 -8.26 53.60 -13.52
C GLY A 582 -8.60 54.97 -12.92
N GLY A 583 -8.29 55.18 -11.63
CA GLY A 583 -8.52 56.42 -10.90
C GLY A 583 -9.90 56.49 -10.23
N ASN A 584 -9.96 57.18 -9.08
CA ASN A 584 -11.05 57.10 -8.11
C ASN A 584 -11.24 55.66 -7.59
N LEU A 585 -12.38 55.05 -7.86
CA LEU A 585 -12.75 53.67 -7.48
C LEU A 585 -12.89 52.77 -8.73
N ASN A 586 -12.21 53.15 -9.81
CA ASN A 586 -12.29 52.45 -11.11
C ASN A 586 -11.01 51.66 -11.36
N SER A 587 -11.16 50.49 -11.96
CA SER A 587 -10.06 49.55 -12.19
C SER A 587 -9.52 49.66 -13.62
N ARG A 588 -8.22 49.41 -13.79
CA ARG A 588 -7.53 49.38 -15.08
C ARG A 588 -6.44 48.33 -15.11
N ILE A 589 -6.50 47.43 -16.09
CA ILE A 589 -5.43 46.48 -16.40
C ILE A 589 -4.75 46.89 -17.71
N VAL A 590 -3.43 47.12 -17.66
CA VAL A 590 -2.57 47.22 -18.85
C VAL A 590 -1.62 46.03 -18.86
N TYR A 591 -1.71 45.17 -19.86
CA TYR A 591 -0.97 43.91 -19.87
C TYR A 591 -0.47 43.53 -21.27
N THR A 592 0.73 42.95 -21.35
CA THR A 592 1.29 42.36 -22.58
C THR A 592 1.04 40.86 -22.55
N LEU A 593 0.18 40.38 -23.45
CA LEU A 593 -0.23 38.98 -23.52
C LEU A 593 0.98 38.06 -23.74
N THR A 594 1.06 36.97 -22.98
CA THR A 594 2.19 36.02 -23.01
C THR A 594 1.94 34.81 -23.91
N GLU A 595 0.69 34.54 -24.28
CA GLU A 595 0.28 33.44 -25.14
C GLU A 595 -0.85 33.87 -26.10
N SER A 596 -1.12 33.05 -27.11
CA SER A 596 -2.21 33.30 -28.08
C SER A 596 -3.41 32.43 -27.73
N GLY A 597 -4.61 33.00 -27.80
CA GLY A 597 -5.87 32.28 -27.54
C GLY A 597 -6.98 33.19 -27.01
N THR A 598 -8.07 32.58 -26.56
CA THR A 598 -9.22 33.27 -25.98
C THR A 598 -8.96 33.65 -24.53
N TYR A 599 -8.82 34.93 -24.23
CA TYR A 599 -8.69 35.45 -22.87
C TYR A 599 -10.07 35.73 -22.26
N THR A 600 -10.16 35.69 -20.92
CA THR A 600 -11.40 36.01 -20.18
C THR A 600 -11.18 37.20 -19.26
N ILE A 601 -12.13 38.14 -19.26
CA ILE A 601 -12.23 39.28 -18.34
C ILE A 601 -13.35 39.00 -17.35
N GLU A 602 -13.07 39.12 -16.06
CA GLU A 602 -14.07 39.14 -15.00
C GLU A 602 -14.28 40.58 -14.53
N ALA A 603 -15.48 41.12 -14.76
CA ALA A 603 -15.90 42.41 -14.24
C ALA A 603 -16.74 42.17 -12.97
N THR A 604 -16.27 42.66 -11.83
CA THR A 604 -16.92 42.46 -10.53
C THR A 604 -16.79 43.73 -9.67
N ALA A 605 -17.32 43.67 -8.45
CA ALA A 605 -17.21 44.72 -7.45
C ALA A 605 -16.36 44.25 -6.26
N LEU A 606 -15.60 45.15 -5.66
CA LEU A 606 -14.80 44.86 -4.47
C LEU A 606 -15.68 44.63 -3.23
N SER A 607 -16.90 45.17 -3.22
CA SER A 607 -17.81 45.13 -2.08
C SER A 607 -18.87 44.02 -2.19
N PHE A 608 -19.08 43.30 -1.09
CA PHE A 608 -20.04 42.20 -0.97
C PHE A 608 -21.46 42.62 -1.39
N GLY A 609 -22.07 41.86 -2.31
CA GLY A 609 -23.45 42.04 -2.75
C GLY A 609 -23.72 43.32 -3.54
N ALA A 610 -22.69 44.04 -3.97
CA ALA A 610 -22.85 45.27 -4.74
C ALA A 610 -23.48 44.99 -6.11
N THR A 611 -24.41 45.87 -6.51
CA THR A 611 -25.14 45.79 -7.78
C THR A 611 -25.22 47.19 -8.39
N GLY A 612 -25.38 47.26 -9.71
CA GLY A 612 -25.53 48.53 -10.43
C GLY A 612 -24.81 48.53 -11.78
N PRO A 613 -24.99 49.61 -12.55
CA PRO A 613 -24.43 49.73 -13.89
C PRO A 613 -22.93 49.98 -13.87
N TYR A 614 -22.24 49.51 -14.90
CA TYR A 614 -20.83 49.81 -15.18
C TYR A 614 -20.57 49.97 -16.68
N THR A 615 -19.42 50.54 -17.01
CA THR A 615 -18.88 50.58 -18.37
C THR A 615 -17.54 49.86 -18.39
N LEU A 616 -17.41 48.83 -19.24
CA LEU A 616 -16.17 48.11 -19.51
C LEU A 616 -15.66 48.51 -20.90
N SER A 617 -14.39 48.88 -21.03
CA SER A 617 -13.75 49.07 -22.33
C SER A 617 -12.46 48.28 -22.46
N ILE A 618 -12.27 47.67 -23.62
CA ILE A 618 -11.00 47.06 -24.03
C ILE A 618 -10.46 47.81 -25.25
N THR A 619 -9.19 48.20 -25.18
CA THR A 619 -8.48 48.92 -26.24
C THR A 619 -7.09 48.34 -26.44
N GLN A 620 -6.48 48.69 -27.58
CA GLN A 620 -5.07 48.48 -27.82
C GLN A 620 -4.37 49.84 -27.63
N PRO A 621 -3.55 50.01 -26.58
CA PRO A 621 -2.87 51.27 -26.30
C PRO A 621 -1.78 51.63 -27.33
#